data_AF-A0A6S7J6U7-F1
#
_entry.id   AF-A0A6S7J6U7-F1
#
_cell.length_a   1.000
_cell.length_b   1.000
_cell.length_c   1.000
_cell.angle_alpha   90.00
_cell.angle_beta   90.00
_cell.angle_gamma   90.00
#
_symmetry.space_group_name_H-M   'P 1'
#
loop_
_entity.id
_entity.type
_entity.pdbx_description
1 polymer ?
#
loop_
_entity_poly.entity_id
_entity_poly.type
_entity_poly.pdbx_seq_one_letter_code
_entity_poly.pdbx_strand_id
1 'polypeptide(L)'
;MVGVQFTTEQHTFLVLEYNKTRSPGRVIERFEERFPDRQPPCTRTILRNFAKYSTHGTSLNRNVGHSGRRHRLQELFRNRVIAFGQPREWPPRSPDLTPCDFFLWGYLKSRVYQTPPQNLEDLRNTESLQKCIHCRGTWFAESC
;
A
#
# COMPACT_ATOMS: atom_id res chain seq x y z
N MET A 1 -4.94 -17.41 -23.79
CA MET A 1 -3.62 -16.76 -23.92
C MET A 1 -3.32 -16.04 -22.62
N VAL A 2 -2.43 -16.58 -21.78
CA VAL A 2 -2.00 -15.89 -20.55
C VAL A 2 -1.15 -14.70 -20.99
N GLY A 3 -1.61 -13.48 -20.73
CA GLY A 3 -0.87 -12.28 -21.09
C GLY A 3 0.48 -12.24 -20.35
N VAL A 4 1.57 -12.05 -21.10
CA VAL A 4 2.91 -11.87 -20.53
C VAL A 4 2.87 -10.72 -19.53
N GLN A 5 3.04 -11.04 -18.24
CA GLN A 5 3.07 -10.04 -17.19
C GLN A 5 4.47 -9.41 -17.16
N PHE A 6 4.56 -8.16 -17.59
CA PHE A 6 5.78 -7.37 -17.45
C PHE A 6 5.92 -6.88 -16.00
N THR A 7 7.16 -6.83 -15.52
CA THR A 7 7.48 -6.28 -14.20
C THR A 7 7.32 -4.75 -14.18
N THR A 8 7.30 -4.16 -12.98
CA THR A 8 7.29 -2.68 -12.84
C THR A 8 8.50 -2.02 -13.51
N GLU A 9 9.67 -2.65 -13.40
CA GLU A 9 10.89 -2.17 -14.06
C GLU A 9 10.72 -2.16 -15.58
N GLN A 10 10.24 -3.27 -16.14
CA GLN A 10 10.00 -3.38 -17.58
C GLN A 10 8.98 -2.35 -18.07
N HIS A 11 7.85 -2.18 -17.37
CA HIS A 11 6.88 -1.14 -17.72
C HIS A 11 7.50 0.27 -17.69
N THR A 12 8.33 0.55 -16.69
CA THR A 12 9.00 1.86 -16.56
C THR A 12 9.98 2.08 -17.70
N PHE A 13 10.76 1.05 -18.06
CA PHE A 13 11.64 1.09 -19.21
C PHE A 13 10.90 1.44 -20.51
N LEU A 14 9.79 0.74 -20.79
CA LEU A 14 9.00 0.99 -22.02
C LEU A 14 8.51 2.43 -22.13
N VAL A 15 8.01 2.99 -21.02
CA VAL A 15 7.52 4.37 -20.98
C VAL A 15 8.66 5.37 -21.19
N LEU A 16 9.78 5.20 -20.49
CA LEU A 16 10.91 6.12 -20.56
C LEU A 16 11.57 6.11 -21.93
N GLU A 17 11.83 4.92 -22.50
CA GLU A 17 12.47 4.82 -23.81
C GLU A 17 11.55 5.29 -24.93
N TYR A 18 10.24 5.04 -24.83
CA TYR A 18 9.30 5.59 -25.80
C TYR A 18 9.21 7.12 -25.71
N ASN A 19 9.26 7.70 -24.50
CA ASN A 19 9.24 9.15 -24.33
C ASN A 19 10.47 9.83 -24.97
N LYS A 20 11.64 9.18 -24.90
CA LYS A 20 12.88 9.67 -25.52
C LYS A 20 12.89 9.52 -27.03
N THR A 21 12.50 8.37 -27.55
CA THR A 21 12.72 7.99 -28.95
C THR A 21 11.50 8.21 -29.85
N ARG A 22 10.30 8.26 -29.28
CA ARG A 22 9.00 8.28 -29.98
C ARG A 22 8.84 7.18 -31.04
N SER A 23 9.65 6.11 -30.97
CA SER A 23 9.69 5.03 -31.96
C SER A 23 9.57 3.68 -31.27
N PRO A 24 8.47 2.92 -31.50
CA PRO A 24 8.33 1.58 -30.92
C PRO A 24 9.44 0.62 -31.33
N GLY A 25 9.97 0.74 -32.55
CA GLY A 25 11.06 -0.11 -33.04
C GLY A 25 12.34 0.07 -32.21
N ARG A 26 12.70 1.32 -31.88
CA ARG A 26 13.85 1.62 -31.01
C ARG A 26 13.66 1.15 -29.58
N VAL A 27 12.42 1.19 -29.08
CA VAL A 27 12.10 0.67 -27.75
C VAL A 27 12.25 -0.84 -27.71
N ILE A 28 11.85 -1.55 -28.77
CA ILE A 28 12.00 -3.01 -28.88
C ILE A 28 13.47 -3.40 -28.90
N GLU A 29 14.26 -2.78 -29.80
CA GLU A 29 15.71 -3.01 -29.91
C GLU A 29 16.41 -2.82 -28.55
N ARG A 30 16.18 -1.70 -27.88
CA ARG A 30 16.76 -1.43 -26.55
C ARG A 30 16.21 -2.34 -25.45
N PHE A 31 14.98 -2.82 -25.58
CA PHE A 31 14.40 -3.75 -24.62
C PHE A 31 15.06 -5.13 -24.73
N GLU A 32 15.33 -5.59 -25.95
CA GLU A 32 16.05 -6.84 -26.21
C GLU A 32 17.48 -6.78 -25.69
N GLU A 33 18.17 -5.66 -25.90
CA GLU A 33 19.52 -5.43 -25.34
C GLU A 33 19.52 -5.47 -23.81
N ARG A 34 18.50 -4.89 -23.17
CA ARG A 34 18.45 -4.74 -21.71
C ARG A 34 17.91 -5.99 -21.00
N PHE A 35 17.01 -6.74 -21.64
CA PHE A 35 16.32 -7.89 -21.06
C PHE A 35 16.37 -9.10 -22.03
N PRO A 36 17.55 -9.70 -22.23
CA PRO A 36 17.74 -10.77 -23.23
C PRO A 36 16.92 -12.04 -22.93
N ASP A 37 16.63 -12.33 -21.66
CA ASP A 37 15.85 -13.50 -21.25
C ASP A 37 14.34 -13.34 -21.42
N ARG A 38 13.89 -12.22 -22.01
CA ARG A 38 12.47 -11.86 -22.09
C ARG A 38 12.03 -11.68 -23.53
N GLN A 39 10.81 -12.12 -23.81
CA GLN A 39 10.19 -11.86 -25.09
C GLN A 39 9.97 -10.35 -25.29
N PRO A 40 10.33 -9.80 -26.45
CA PRO A 40 10.15 -8.40 -26.76
C PRO A 40 8.66 -8.03 -26.77
N PRO A 41 8.30 -6.84 -26.26
CA PRO A 41 6.94 -6.36 -26.30
C PRO A 41 6.54 -5.97 -27.72
N CYS A 42 5.32 -6.30 -28.11
CA CYS A 42 4.78 -5.79 -29.36
C CYS A 42 4.46 -4.29 -29.28
N THR A 43 4.39 -3.61 -30.43
CA THR A 43 4.09 -2.18 -30.56
C THR A 43 2.82 -1.78 -29.79
N ARG A 44 1.75 -2.59 -29.88
CA ARG A 44 0.49 -2.35 -29.15
C ARG A 44 0.72 -2.28 -27.63
N THR A 45 1.58 -3.13 -27.09
CA THR A 45 1.92 -3.13 -25.66
C THR A 45 2.66 -1.88 -25.26
N ILE A 46 3.62 -1.42 -26.06
CA ILE A 46 4.39 -0.20 -25.80
C ILE A 46 3.45 1.02 -25.76
N LEU A 47 2.64 1.18 -26.82
CA LEU A 47 1.70 2.30 -26.93
C LEU A 47 0.64 2.29 -25.83
N ARG A 48 0.10 1.11 -25.48
CA ARG A 48 -0.86 0.98 -24.39
C ARG A 48 -0.26 1.38 -23.04
N ASN A 49 0.98 0.98 -22.76
CA ASN A 49 1.66 1.36 -21.52
C ASN A 49 1.95 2.86 -21.47
N PHE A 50 2.38 3.46 -22.58
CA PHE A 50 2.58 4.89 -22.67
C PHE A 50 1.27 5.68 -22.49
N ALA A 51 0.19 5.29 -23.17
CA ALA A 51 -1.12 5.92 -23.02
C ALA A 51 -1.63 5.85 -21.57
N LYS A 52 -1.45 4.68 -20.93
CA LYS A 52 -1.79 4.49 -19.51
C LYS A 52 -0.99 5.44 -18.62
N TYR A 53 0.32 5.55 -18.83
CA TYR A 53 1.18 6.47 -18.10
C TYR A 53 0.78 7.93 -18.35
N SER A 54 0.53 8.32 -19.60
CA SER A 54 0.10 9.68 -19.97
C SER A 54 -1.21 10.09 -19.30
N THR A 55 -2.10 9.13 -19.05
CA THR A 55 -3.41 9.37 -18.42
C THR A 55 -3.30 9.43 -16.89
N HIS A 56 -2.53 8.53 -16.28
CA HIS A 56 -2.54 8.32 -14.83
C HIS A 56 -1.28 8.85 -14.11
N GLY A 57 -0.27 9.28 -14.85
CA GLY A 57 1.04 9.67 -14.31
C GLY A 57 1.84 8.52 -13.68
N THR A 58 1.42 7.27 -13.84
CA THR A 58 2.07 6.12 -13.19
C THR A 58 2.06 4.85 -14.05
N SER A 59 3.18 4.14 -14.04
CA SER A 59 3.35 2.80 -14.61
C SER A 59 2.90 1.69 -13.64
N LEU A 60 2.60 2.02 -12.38
CA LEU A 60 2.20 1.05 -11.37
C LEU A 60 0.81 0.49 -11.67
N ASN A 61 0.67 -0.82 -11.47
CA ASN A 61 -0.64 -1.45 -11.50
C ASN A 61 -1.36 -1.19 -10.18
N ARG A 62 -2.20 -0.15 -10.14
CA ARG A 62 -3.09 0.16 -9.00
C ARG A 62 -4.01 -1.02 -8.61
N ASN A 63 -4.20 -2.00 -9.49
CA ASN A 63 -5.06 -3.16 -9.23
C ASN A 63 -4.34 -4.31 -8.49
N VAL A 64 -3.02 -4.25 -8.27
CA VAL A 64 -2.24 -5.34 -7.60
C VAL A 64 -2.65 -5.54 -6.13
N GLY A 65 -3.33 -4.56 -5.51
CA GLY A 65 -3.83 -4.69 -4.14
C GLY A 65 -5.32 -5.00 -3.99
N HIS A 66 -6.12 -4.89 -5.06
CA HIS A 66 -7.59 -4.87 -4.92
C HIS A 66 -8.25 -6.23 -5.08
N SER A 67 -7.68 -7.15 -5.86
CA SER A 67 -8.35 -8.42 -6.17
C SER A 67 -8.03 -9.57 -5.20
N GLY A 68 -6.88 -9.57 -4.53
CA GLY A 68 -6.45 -10.71 -3.71
C GLY A 68 -6.86 -10.64 -2.22
N ARG A 69 -6.57 -9.52 -1.55
CA ARG A 69 -6.82 -9.40 -0.09
C ARG A 69 -8.30 -9.30 0.26
N ARG A 70 -9.07 -8.52 -0.49
CA ARG A 70 -10.50 -8.37 -0.26
C ARG A 70 -11.25 -9.67 -0.48
N HIS A 71 -10.96 -10.38 -1.57
CA HIS A 71 -11.59 -11.66 -1.87
C HIS A 71 -11.26 -12.72 -0.80
N ARG A 72 -10.00 -12.83 -0.37
CA ARG A 72 -9.61 -13.79 0.66
C ARG A 72 -10.24 -13.50 2.03
N LEU A 73 -10.39 -12.23 2.39
CA LEU A 73 -11.09 -11.84 3.62
C LEU A 73 -12.60 -12.13 3.53
N GLN A 74 -13.22 -11.88 2.38
CA GLN A 74 -14.61 -12.25 2.12
C GLN A 74 -14.81 -13.77 2.13
N GLU A 75 -13.86 -14.56 1.62
CA GLU A 75 -13.93 -16.02 1.64
C GLU A 75 -13.82 -16.57 3.08
N LEU A 76 -12.85 -16.07 3.85
CA LEU A 76 -12.58 -16.55 5.21
C LEU A 76 -13.62 -16.10 6.23
N PHE A 77 -14.08 -14.84 6.12
CA PHE A 77 -14.92 -14.21 7.13
C PHE A 77 -16.33 -13.87 6.62
N ARG A 78 -16.63 -14.10 5.35
CA ARG A 78 -17.96 -13.89 4.72
C ARG A 78 -18.51 -12.51 5.06
N ASN A 79 -19.71 -12.46 5.64
CA ASN A 79 -20.44 -11.25 5.99
C ASN A 79 -19.96 -10.60 7.30
N ARG A 80 -18.88 -11.11 7.91
CA ARG A 80 -18.32 -10.60 9.17
C ARG A 80 -17.21 -9.57 8.95
N VAL A 81 -16.83 -9.31 7.70
CA VAL A 81 -15.85 -8.27 7.37
C VAL A 81 -16.51 -6.91 7.47
N ILE A 82 -15.99 -6.05 8.34
CA ILE A 82 -16.37 -4.63 8.43
C ILE A 82 -15.21 -3.84 7.83
N ALA A 83 -15.39 -3.28 6.64
CA ALA A 83 -14.38 -2.49 5.94
C ALA A 83 -15.03 -1.44 5.03
N PHE A 84 -14.29 -0.38 4.73
CA PHE A 84 -14.78 0.71 3.89
C PHE A 84 -15.08 0.19 2.47
N GLY A 85 -16.30 0.41 1.99
CA GLY A 85 -16.79 -0.11 0.70
C GLY A 85 -17.05 -1.63 0.71
N GLN A 86 -17.59 -2.18 1.79
CA GLN A 86 -18.07 -3.58 1.90
C GLN A 86 -19.57 -3.61 2.21
N PRO A 87 -20.27 -4.75 2.03
CA PRO A 87 -21.70 -4.86 2.36
C PRO A 87 -22.04 -4.47 3.80
N ARG A 88 -21.07 -4.64 4.72
CA ARG A 88 -21.12 -4.13 6.09
C ARG A 88 -20.08 -3.02 6.22
N GLU A 89 -20.51 -1.80 5.99
CA GLU A 89 -19.65 -0.63 6.09
C GLU A 89 -19.35 -0.27 7.55
N TRP A 90 -18.25 0.46 7.74
CA TRP A 90 -17.93 1.07 9.02
C TRP A 90 -19.02 2.08 9.38
N PRO A 91 -19.65 1.97 10.57
CA PRO A 91 -20.54 3.03 11.03
C PRO A 91 -19.69 4.30 11.23
N PRO A 92 -20.13 5.46 10.73
CA PRO A 92 -19.41 6.70 10.93
C PRO A 92 -19.26 6.98 12.43
N ARG A 93 -18.03 7.35 12.86
CA ARG A 93 -17.67 7.66 14.27
C ARG A 93 -17.72 6.45 15.23
N SER A 94 -17.10 5.33 14.86
CA SER A 94 -16.96 4.17 15.76
C SER A 94 -15.53 4.03 16.32
N PRO A 95 -15.13 4.84 17.32
CA PRO A 95 -13.81 4.71 17.97
C PRO A 95 -13.66 3.39 18.73
N ASP A 96 -14.75 2.68 19.03
CA ASP A 96 -14.73 1.40 19.75
C ASP A 96 -14.21 0.24 18.87
N LEU A 97 -14.16 0.44 17.56
CA LEU A 97 -13.83 -0.61 16.59
C LEU A 97 -12.38 -0.52 16.09
N THR A 98 -11.67 0.56 16.37
CA THR A 98 -10.23 0.70 16.09
C THR A 98 -9.45 0.24 17.32
N PRO A 99 -8.63 -0.84 17.22
CA PRO A 99 -7.83 -1.32 18.35
C PRO A 99 -6.96 -0.22 18.97
N CYS A 100 -6.50 0.76 18.16
CA CYS A 100 -5.77 1.91 18.66
C CYS A 100 -6.65 2.84 19.52
N ASP A 101 -7.87 3.16 19.11
CA ASP A 101 -8.71 4.11 19.87
C ASP A 101 -9.38 3.44 21.08
N PHE A 102 -9.63 2.12 21.04
CA PHE A 102 -10.14 1.37 22.19
C PHE A 102 -9.03 1.02 23.20
N PHE A 103 -7.97 0.33 22.76
CA PHE A 103 -6.95 -0.21 23.66
C PHE A 103 -5.83 0.79 23.93
N LEU A 104 -5.19 1.32 22.87
CA LEU A 104 -4.03 2.20 23.04
C LEU A 104 -4.42 3.51 23.73
N TRP A 105 -5.53 4.13 23.34
CA TRP A 105 -5.98 5.37 23.99
C TRP A 105 -6.39 5.15 25.46
N GLY A 106 -7.05 4.04 25.78
CA GLY A 106 -7.38 3.66 27.16
C GLY A 106 -6.12 3.46 28.01
N TYR A 107 -5.14 2.73 27.47
CA TYR A 107 -3.85 2.49 28.10
C TYR A 107 -3.06 3.79 28.34
N LEU A 108 -2.97 4.64 27.31
CA LEU A 108 -2.26 5.92 27.39
C LEU A 108 -2.89 6.84 28.43
N LYS A 109 -4.22 6.95 28.46
CA LYS A 109 -4.92 7.72 29.50
C LYS A 109 -4.57 7.19 30.89
N SER A 110 -4.67 5.88 31.12
CA SER A 110 -4.35 5.28 32.43
C SER A 110 -2.92 5.62 32.89
N ARG A 111 -1.94 5.63 31.97
CA ARG A 111 -0.55 5.97 32.29
C ARG A 111 -0.33 7.45 32.51
N VAL A 112 -0.88 8.32 31.67
CA VAL A 112 -0.72 9.78 31.81
C VAL A 112 -1.41 10.31 33.06
N TYR A 113 -2.57 9.74 33.44
CA TYR A 113 -3.27 10.17 34.66
C TYR A 113 -2.66 9.62 35.96
N GLN A 114 -1.72 8.66 35.92
CA GLN A 114 -0.93 8.25 37.11
C GLN A 114 0.02 9.37 37.57
N THR A 115 0.55 10.16 36.64
CA THR A 115 1.43 11.30 36.90
C THR A 115 0.93 12.49 36.10
N PRO A 116 -0.04 13.26 36.61
CA PRO A 116 -0.66 14.35 35.85
C PRO A 116 0.39 15.39 35.45
N PRO A 117 0.63 15.60 34.15
CA PRO A 117 1.65 16.54 33.69
C PRO A 117 1.20 17.98 33.97
N GLN A 118 2.13 18.84 34.39
CA GLN A 118 1.86 20.24 34.72
C GLN A 118 1.95 21.15 33.49
N ASN A 119 2.71 20.72 32.47
CA ASN A 119 2.93 21.48 31.24
C ASN A 119 3.09 20.54 30.02
N LEU A 120 3.13 21.12 28.82
CA LEU A 120 3.22 20.35 27.57
C LEU A 120 4.54 19.59 27.40
N GLU A 121 5.62 20.10 28.00
CA GLU A 121 6.94 19.46 27.98
C GLU A 121 6.95 18.19 28.83
N ASP A 122 6.35 18.24 30.01
CA ASP A 122 6.15 17.11 30.90
C ASP A 122 5.32 16.02 30.22
N LEU A 123 4.23 16.41 29.53
CA LEU A 123 3.40 15.47 28.78
C LEU A 123 4.24 14.76 27.70
N ARG A 124 5.01 15.51 26.91
CA ARG A 124 5.85 14.95 25.83
C ARG A 124 6.95 14.01 26.37
N ASN A 125 7.48 14.32 27.55
CA ASN A 125 8.54 13.57 28.20
C ASN A 125 8.00 12.44 29.11
N THR A 126 6.68 12.22 29.19
CA THR A 126 6.16 11.05 29.90
C THR A 126 6.65 9.77 29.23
N GLU A 127 7.32 8.90 29.99
CA GLU A 127 7.90 7.65 29.49
C GLU A 127 6.89 6.78 28.73
N SER A 128 5.61 6.84 29.12
CA SER A 128 4.51 6.12 28.50
C SER A 128 4.25 6.50 27.04
N LEU A 129 4.35 7.79 26.68
CA LEU A 129 4.18 8.22 25.28
C LEU A 129 5.43 7.91 24.46
N GLN A 130 6.61 8.07 25.05
CA GLN A 130 7.88 7.83 24.36
C GLN A 130 8.08 6.34 24.00
N LYS A 131 7.71 5.42 24.89
CA LYS A 131 7.74 3.97 24.62
C LYS A 131 6.78 3.55 23.48
N CYS A 132 5.60 4.15 23.41
CA CYS A 132 4.63 3.87 22.34
C CYS A 132 5.06 4.44 20.99
N ILE A 133 5.69 5.61 20.94
CA ILE A 133 6.16 6.24 19.69
C ILE A 133 7.40 5.52 19.13
N HIS A 134 8.23 4.91 20.00
CA HIS A 134 9.45 4.22 19.59
C HIS A 134 9.22 2.77 19.09
N CYS A 135 8.07 2.16 19.36
CA CYS A 135 7.74 0.80 18.91
C CYS A 135 7.39 0.75 17.41
N ARG A 136 8.42 0.88 16.55
CA ARG A 136 8.39 0.40 15.16
C ARG A 136 8.47 -1.13 15.15
N GLY A 137 7.33 -1.82 15.28
CA GLY A 137 7.15 -3.12 14.61
C GLY A 137 7.00 -4.40 15.45
N THR A 138 6.84 -4.36 16.77
CA THR A 138 6.55 -5.59 17.56
C THR A 138 5.34 -5.39 18.45
N TRP A 139 4.16 -5.76 17.96
CA TRP A 139 2.94 -5.86 18.76
C TRP A 139 2.32 -7.23 18.50
N PHE A 140 2.45 -8.17 19.46
CA PHE A 140 1.46 -9.21 19.86
C PHE A 140 2.01 -10.37 20.72
N ALA A 141 3.20 -10.28 21.31
CA ALA A 141 3.64 -11.26 22.31
C ALA A 141 3.82 -10.56 23.66
N GLU A 142 3.34 -11.21 24.72
CA GLU A 142 3.41 -10.83 26.14
C GLU A 142 2.26 -9.94 26.65
N SER A 143 1.09 -10.58 26.79
CA SER A 143 0.25 -10.49 27.99
C SER A 143 -0.82 -11.59 27.92
N CYS A 144 -0.43 -12.79 28.33
CA CYS A 144 -1.30 -13.79 28.98
C CYS A 144 -0.61 -14.15 30.29
#